data_AF-A0AA92EA69-F1
#
_entry.id   AF-A0AA92EA69-F1
#
_cell.length_a   1.000
_cell.length_b   1.000
_cell.length_c   1.000
_cell.angle_alpha   90.00
_cell.angle_beta   90.00
_cell.angle_gamma   90.00
#
_symmetry.space_group_name_H-M   'P 1'
#
loop_
_entity.id
_entity.type
_entity.pdbx_description
1 polymer ?
#
loop_
_entity_poly.entity_id
_entity_poly.type
_entity_poly.pdbx_seq_one_letter_code
_entity_poly.pdbx_strand_id
1 'polypeptide(L)'
;MKKIIPLLLASMLIACSKSEPAKTSTTSEQSETVESLAANPERLKELRLQCKTDRAKLGDKLCNRVAEATNRRFLSDGKTPYTPPKESPKF
;
A
#
# COMPACT_ATOMS: atom_id res chain seq x y z
N MET A 1 -37.56 28.51 -19.98
CA MET A 1 -36.33 27.84 -20.47
C MET A 1 -35.05 28.65 -20.15
N LYS A 2 -34.83 29.05 -18.88
CA LYS A 2 -33.65 29.85 -18.46
C LYS A 2 -33.03 29.38 -17.12
N LYS A 3 -33.66 28.39 -16.49
CA LYS A 3 -33.29 27.81 -15.18
C LYS A 3 -32.81 26.35 -15.29
N ILE A 4 -32.82 25.77 -16.49
CA ILE A 4 -32.37 24.39 -16.75
C ILE A 4 -30.84 24.36 -16.98
N ILE A 5 -30.27 25.47 -17.45
CA ILE A 5 -28.83 25.62 -17.75
C ILE A 5 -27.94 25.50 -16.48
N PRO A 6 -28.25 26.10 -15.31
CA PRO A 6 -27.41 25.91 -14.13
C PRO A 6 -27.57 24.51 -13.51
N LEU A 7 -28.67 23.82 -13.76
CA LEU A 7 -28.92 22.47 -13.20
C LEU A 7 -28.06 21.40 -13.89
N LEU A 8 -27.76 21.57 -15.17
CA LEU A 8 -26.90 20.66 -15.95
C LEU A 8 -25.41 20.83 -15.67
N LEU A 9 -24.96 22.02 -15.20
CA LEU A 9 -23.55 22.25 -14.85
C LEU A 9 -23.18 21.64 -13.49
N ALA A 10 -24.14 21.48 -12.57
CA ALA A 10 -23.89 20.95 -11.23
C ALA A 10 -23.66 19.42 -11.20
N SER A 11 -24.15 18.68 -12.20
CA SER A 11 -23.99 17.21 -12.24
C SER A 11 -22.60 16.74 -12.68
N MET A 12 -21.81 17.60 -13.34
CA MET A 12 -20.46 17.25 -13.81
C MET A 12 -19.38 17.31 -12.72
N LEU A 13 -19.69 17.87 -11.54
CA LEU A 13 -18.74 17.96 -10.42
C LEU A 13 -18.71 16.72 -9.51
N ILE A 14 -19.55 15.71 -9.78
CA ILE A 14 -19.61 14.48 -8.96
C ILE A 14 -18.61 13.41 -9.44
N ALA A 15 -17.97 13.61 -10.60
CA ALA A 15 -16.94 12.69 -11.13
C ALA A 15 -15.54 12.91 -10.52
N CYS A 16 -15.32 13.98 -9.75
CA CYS A 16 -14.11 14.15 -8.96
C CYS A 16 -14.47 14.19 -7.46
N SER A 17 -14.04 13.16 -6.73
CA SER A 17 -14.00 13.08 -5.26
C SER A 17 -15.35 12.98 -4.52
N LYS A 18 -16.03 11.84 -4.68
CA LYS A 18 -16.63 11.19 -3.51
C LYS A 18 -15.87 9.88 -3.28
N SER A 19 -14.76 9.98 -2.55
CA SER A 19 -14.14 8.80 -1.96
C SER A 19 -15.20 8.17 -1.07
N GLU A 20 -15.68 7.00 -1.49
CA GLU A 20 -16.52 6.15 -0.67
C GLU A 20 -15.80 5.96 0.67
N PRO A 21 -16.51 6.05 1.81
CA PRO A 21 -15.88 5.76 3.08
C PRO A 21 -15.50 4.29 3.07
N ALA A 22 -14.20 4.01 2.98
CA ALA A 22 -13.47 3.12 3.87
C ALA A 22 -14.30 1.98 4.52
N LYS A 23 -15.04 1.19 3.73
CA LYS A 23 -15.85 0.07 4.27
C LYS A 23 -15.02 -1.19 4.55
N THR A 24 -13.72 -1.15 4.29
CA THR A 24 -12.79 -2.24 4.60
C THR A 24 -11.78 -1.91 5.71
N SER A 25 -11.64 -0.64 6.11
CA SER A 25 -10.50 -0.21 6.93
C SER A 25 -10.48 -0.76 8.35
N THR A 26 -11.63 -0.93 9.01
CA THR A 26 -11.61 -1.24 10.46
C THR A 26 -11.22 -2.69 10.78
N THR A 27 -11.47 -3.64 9.88
CA THR A 27 -10.99 -5.04 10.03
C THR A 27 -9.72 -5.29 9.22
N SER A 28 -9.54 -4.61 8.08
CA SER A 28 -8.35 -4.76 7.23
C SER A 28 -7.10 -4.11 7.83
N GLU A 29 -7.22 -3.08 8.67
CA GLU A 29 -6.04 -2.43 9.25
C GLU A 29 -5.28 -3.36 10.21
N GLN A 30 -5.97 -4.29 10.86
CA GLN A 30 -5.35 -5.29 11.75
C GLN A 30 -4.74 -6.46 10.96
N SER A 31 -5.36 -6.87 9.85
CA SER A 31 -4.85 -7.97 9.02
C SER A 31 -3.69 -7.57 8.11
N GLU A 32 -3.56 -6.28 7.80
CA GLU A 32 -2.51 -5.79 6.90
C GLU A 32 -1.37 -5.12 7.65
N THR A 33 -0.97 -5.56 8.85
CA THR A 33 0.26 -5.11 9.52
C THR A 33 1.52 -5.58 8.78
N VAL A 34 2.70 -4.98 9.04
CA VAL A 34 3.96 -5.38 8.38
C VAL A 34 4.26 -6.85 8.67
N GLU A 35 4.10 -7.26 9.93
CA GLU A 35 4.33 -8.61 10.41
C GLU A 35 3.36 -9.61 9.77
N SER A 36 2.06 -9.28 9.72
CA SER A 36 1.05 -10.13 9.07
C SER A 36 1.31 -10.27 7.57
N LEU A 37 1.63 -9.18 6.89
CA LEU A 37 1.95 -9.18 5.45
C LEU A 37 3.26 -9.93 5.17
N ALA A 38 4.26 -9.84 6.04
CA ALA A 38 5.50 -10.61 5.90
C ALA A 38 5.27 -12.11 6.10
N ALA A 39 4.33 -12.48 6.98
CA ALA A 39 3.92 -13.86 7.23
C ALA A 39 3.02 -14.44 6.14
N ASN A 40 2.32 -13.60 5.36
CA ASN A 40 1.42 -14.04 4.28
C ASN A 40 1.92 -13.61 2.89
N PRO A 41 2.74 -14.44 2.21
CA PRO A 41 3.36 -14.08 0.94
C PRO A 41 2.37 -13.95 -0.23
N GLU A 42 1.25 -14.68 -0.20
CA GLU A 42 0.24 -14.62 -1.26
C GLU A 42 -0.49 -13.27 -1.22
N ARG A 43 -0.96 -12.87 -0.03
CA ARG A 43 -1.60 -11.56 0.15
C ARG A 43 -0.65 -10.42 -0.16
N LEU A 44 0.61 -10.53 0.27
CA LEU A 44 1.64 -9.54 -0.03
C LEU A 44 1.88 -9.39 -1.54
N LYS A 45 1.89 -10.50 -2.30
CA LYS A 45 2.06 -10.48 -3.75
C LYS A 45 0.91 -9.76 -4.46
N GLU A 46 -0.33 -10.02 -4.04
CA GLU A 46 -1.52 -9.36 -4.58
C GLU A 46 -1.48 -7.85 -4.35
N LEU A 47 -1.23 -7.43 -3.11
CA LEU A 47 -1.13 -6.01 -2.75
C LEU A 47 0.03 -5.31 -3.46
N ARG A 48 1.17 -6.00 -3.68
CA ARG A 48 2.27 -5.46 -4.48
C ARG A 48 1.85 -5.15 -5.91
N LEU A 49 0.99 -5.98 -6.52
CA LEU A 49 0.46 -5.71 -7.86
C LEU A 49 -0.49 -4.52 -7.82
N GLN A 50 -1.43 -4.51 -6.87
CA GLN A 50 -2.41 -3.42 -6.73
C GLN A 50 -1.73 -2.08 -6.40
N CYS A 51 -0.67 -2.07 -5.59
CA CYS A 51 0.10 -0.85 -5.29
C CYS A 51 0.87 -0.29 -6.49
N LYS A 52 1.09 -1.07 -7.55
CA LYS A 52 1.69 -0.57 -8.81
C LYS A 52 0.65 0.11 -9.69
N THR A 53 -0.57 -0.43 -9.73
CA THR A 53 -1.64 0.03 -10.63
C THR A 53 -2.54 1.07 -9.99
N ASP A 54 -2.87 0.89 -8.71
CA ASP A 54 -3.97 1.57 -8.01
C ASP A 54 -3.51 2.26 -6.72
N ARG A 55 -2.26 2.74 -6.69
CA ARG A 55 -1.66 3.37 -5.50
C ARG A 55 -2.53 4.49 -4.90
N ALA A 56 -3.09 5.34 -5.76
CA ALA A 56 -3.96 6.45 -5.33
C ALA A 56 -5.24 5.98 -4.62
N LYS A 57 -5.74 4.78 -4.96
CA LYS A 57 -6.93 4.18 -4.34
C LYS A 57 -6.62 3.49 -3.01
N LEU A 58 -5.48 2.80 -2.93
CA LEU A 58 -5.06 2.05 -1.74
C LEU A 58 -4.47 2.95 -0.64
N GLY A 59 -3.84 4.05 -1.05
CA GLY A 59 -3.20 5.00 -0.16
C GLY A 59 -1.74 4.65 0.16
N ASP A 60 -0.94 5.70 0.36
CA ASP A 60 0.50 5.58 0.56
C ASP A 60 0.87 4.79 1.81
N LYS A 61 0.12 4.96 2.91
CA LYS A 61 0.39 4.25 4.17
C LYS A 61 0.38 2.74 3.97
N LEU A 62 -0.60 2.22 3.22
CA LEU A 62 -0.70 0.79 2.97
C LEU A 62 0.43 0.31 2.05
N CYS A 63 0.66 1.01 0.94
CA CYS A 63 1.70 0.61 0.00
C CYS A 63 3.12 0.71 0.58
N ASN A 64 3.36 1.64 1.51
CA ASN A 64 4.62 1.72 2.25
C ASN A 64 4.79 0.51 3.17
N ARG A 65 3.71 0.09 3.84
CA ARG A 65 3.73 -1.11 4.68
C ARG A 65 3.96 -2.39 3.89
N VAL A 66 3.36 -2.50 2.71
CA VAL A 66 3.60 -3.58 1.74
C VAL A 66 5.08 -3.59 1.29
N ALA A 67 5.66 -2.42 1.04
CA ALA A 67 7.07 -2.31 0.71
C ALA A 67 7.97 -2.76 1.87
N GLU A 68 7.68 -2.32 3.09
CA GLU A 68 8.40 -2.75 4.29
C GLU A 68 8.29 -4.26 4.52
N ALA A 69 7.09 -4.82 4.45
CA ALA A 69 6.86 -6.26 4.58
C ALA A 69 7.63 -7.06 3.53
N THR A 70 7.71 -6.54 2.29
CA THR A 70 8.56 -7.12 1.25
C THR A 70 10.02 -7.10 1.69
N ASN A 71 10.55 -5.95 2.11
CA ASN A 71 11.94 -5.82 2.53
C ASN A 71 12.26 -6.76 3.70
N ARG A 72 11.40 -6.85 4.71
CA ARG A 72 11.61 -7.71 5.86
C ARG A 72 11.72 -9.19 5.52
N ARG A 73 11.03 -9.66 4.48
CA ARG A 73 11.16 -11.06 4.03
C ARG A 73 12.52 -11.38 3.41
N PHE A 74 13.24 -10.39 2.88
CA PHE A 74 14.53 -10.58 2.22
C PHE A 74 15.72 -10.10 3.06
N LEU A 75 15.58 -8.96 3.73
CA LEU A 75 16.62 -8.27 4.48
C LEU A 75 16.47 -8.45 6.00
N SER A 76 15.51 -9.27 6.44
CA SER A 76 15.11 -9.39 7.84
C SER A 76 14.66 -8.04 8.42
N ASP A 77 14.53 -7.95 9.73
CA ASP A 77 14.13 -6.72 10.43
C ASP A 77 15.23 -5.66 10.51
N GLY A 78 16.34 -5.83 9.79
CA GLY A 78 17.48 -4.91 9.79
C GLY A 78 18.25 -4.86 11.12
N LYS A 79 17.93 -5.72 12.08
CA LYS A 79 18.63 -5.78 13.38
C LYS A 79 19.87 -6.66 13.34
N THR A 80 20.06 -7.45 12.28
CA THR A 80 21.25 -8.29 12.12
C THR A 80 22.48 -7.41 11.90
N PRO A 81 23.47 -7.43 12.82
CA PRO A 81 24.68 -6.63 12.65
C PRO A 81 25.50 -7.11 11.46
N TYR A 82 26.10 -6.17 10.74
CA TYR A 82 27.11 -6.52 9.74
C TYR A 82 28.27 -7.26 10.41
N THR A 83 28.56 -8.47 9.93
CA THR A 83 29.59 -9.37 10.47
C THR A 83 30.62 -9.66 9.38
N PRO A 84 31.55 -8.71 9.09
CA PRO A 84 32.60 -8.94 8.13
C PRO A 84 33.53 -10.05 8.62
N PRO A 85 34.10 -10.86 7.71
CA PRO A 85 35.20 -11.75 8.04
C PRO A 85 36.38 -10.97 8.65
N LYS A 86 37.02 -11.53 9.67
CA LYS A 86 38.24 -10.94 10.28
C LYS A 86 39.43 -10.97 9.33
N GLU A 87 39.49 -12.00 8.48
CA GLU A 87 40.53 -12.18 7.50
C GLU A 87 40.02 -11.75 6.13
N SER A 88 40.88 -11.09 5.35
CA SER A 88 40.57 -10.74 3.95
C SER A 88 40.33 -12.03 3.14
N PRO A 89 39.35 -12.06 2.23
CA PRO A 89 39.16 -13.22 1.37
C PRO A 89 40.42 -13.49 0.55
N LYS A 90 40.81 -14.76 0.44
CA LYS A 90 41.86 -15.19 -0.50
C LYS A 90 41.18 -15.45 -1.85
N PHE A 91 41.05 -14.41 -2.67
CA PHE A 91 40.66 -14.53 -4.08
C PHE A 91 41.89 -14.67 -4.97
#